data_AF-A0A661R2U0-F1
#
_entry.id   AF-A0A661R2U0-F1
#
_cell.length_a   1.000
_cell.length_b   1.000
_cell.length_c   1.000
_cell.angle_alpha   90.00
_cell.angle_beta   90.00
_cell.angle_gamma   90.00
#
_symmetry.space_group_name_H-M   'P 1'
#
loop_
_entity.id
_entity.type
_entity.pdbx_description
1 polymer ?
#
loop_
_entity_poly.entity_id
_entity_poly.type
_entity_poly.pdbx_seq_one_letter_code
_entity_poly.pdbx_strand_id
1 'polypeptide(L)'
;MIETDYGAIFEETDLVAYIKKSGRNYIIQGQTACSKKDHPKPSSLDYWLRQYGKNPNTKQADNNVMKKLVATGLFKESEKKLICPDSGYKCKALVLVG
;
A
#
# COMPACT_ATOMS: atom_id res chain seq x y z
N MET A 1 -5.26 -10.32 -9.50
CA MET A 1 -5.98 -10.41 -8.22
C MET A 1 -5.08 -10.82 -7.07
N ILE A 2 -5.06 -10.03 -5.99
CA ILE A 2 -4.28 -10.27 -4.77
C ILE A 2 -5.21 -10.28 -3.56
N GLU A 3 -5.03 -11.30 -2.70
CA GLU A 3 -5.67 -11.39 -1.39
C GLU A 3 -4.66 -11.09 -0.27
N THR A 4 -5.07 -10.29 0.72
CA THR A 4 -4.29 -10.02 1.94
C THR A 4 -4.58 -11.05 3.03
N ASP A 5 -3.67 -11.19 3.99
CA ASP A 5 -3.87 -12.12 5.12
C ASP A 5 -5.05 -11.72 6.03
N TYR A 6 -5.57 -10.50 5.85
CA TYR A 6 -6.72 -9.95 6.59
C TYR A 6 -7.98 -9.80 5.72
N GLY A 7 -8.02 -10.49 4.57
CA GLY A 7 -9.22 -10.70 3.78
C GLY A 7 -9.64 -9.55 2.86
N ALA A 8 -8.74 -8.61 2.57
CA ALA A 8 -8.95 -7.66 1.48
C ALA A 8 -8.56 -8.32 0.15
N ILE A 9 -9.38 -8.13 -0.88
CA ILE A 9 -9.13 -8.63 -2.24
C ILE A 9 -9.16 -7.44 -3.19
N PHE A 10 -8.16 -7.33 -4.06
CA PHE A 10 -8.05 -6.23 -5.02
C PHE A 10 -7.31 -6.67 -6.29
N GLU A 11 -7.48 -5.90 -7.37
CA GLU A 11 -6.69 -6.06 -8.59
C GLU A 11 -5.43 -5.17 -8.55
N GLU A 12 -4.28 -5.73 -8.89
CA GLU A 12 -3.02 -5.00 -8.93
C GLU A 12 -3.04 -3.82 -9.91
N THR A 13 -3.82 -3.92 -11.00
CA THR A 13 -4.00 -2.83 -11.97
C THR A 13 -4.72 -1.63 -11.38
N ASP A 14 -5.66 -1.84 -10.44
CA ASP A 14 -6.34 -0.75 -9.73
C ASP A 14 -5.37 0.01 -8.83
N LEU A 15 -4.43 -0.72 -8.21
CA LEU A 15 -3.37 -0.10 -7.44
C LEU A 15 -2.43 0.71 -8.33
N VAL A 16 -2.04 0.20 -9.50
CA VAL A 16 -1.24 0.95 -10.48
C VAL A 16 -1.94 2.24 -10.89
N ALA A 17 -3.24 2.16 -11.21
CA ALA A 17 -4.05 3.32 -11.58
C ALA A 17 -4.14 4.34 -10.44
N TYR A 18 -4.35 3.87 -9.20
CA TYR A 18 -4.37 4.72 -8.01
C TYR A 18 -3.05 5.46 -7.80
N ILE A 19 -1.91 4.78 -7.92
CA ILE A 19 -0.58 5.37 -7.77
C ILE A 19 -0.36 6.46 -8.83
N LYS A 20 -0.62 6.15 -10.11
CA LYS A 20 -0.48 7.10 -11.22
C LYS A 20 -1.40 8.32 -11.04
N LYS A 21 -2.66 8.11 -10.63
CA LYS A 21 -3.62 9.20 -10.36
C LYS A 21 -3.14 10.14 -9.24
N SER A 22 -2.33 9.65 -8.31
CA SER A 22 -1.74 10.49 -7.26
C SER A 22 -0.53 11.32 -7.71
N GLY A 23 -0.13 11.23 -8.99
CA GLY A 23 1.04 11.94 -9.53
C GLY A 23 2.39 11.37 -9.08
N ARG A 24 2.39 10.16 -8.51
CA ARG A 24 3.58 9.46 -8.02
C ARG A 24 3.85 8.20 -8.84
N ASN A 25 5.07 7.70 -8.76
CA ASN A 25 5.44 6.37 -9.24
C ASN A 25 5.68 5.37 -8.09
N TYR A 26 5.29 5.72 -6.87
CA TYR A 26 5.50 4.90 -5.68
C TYR A 26 4.33 5.02 -4.71
N ILE A 27 4.21 4.03 -3.82
CA ILE A 27 3.31 4.05 -2.67
C ILE A 27 4.04 3.55 -1.43
N ILE A 28 3.84 4.23 -0.30
CA ILE A 28 4.42 3.79 0.97
C ILE A 28 3.54 2.69 1.59
N GLN A 29 4.16 1.66 2.19
CA GLN A 29 3.45 0.53 2.80
C GLN A 29 2.48 1.01 3.88
N GLY A 30 2.99 1.76 4.86
CA GLY A 30 2.18 2.52 5.82
C GLY A 30 1.34 1.71 6.81
N GLN A 31 1.59 0.41 6.98
CA GLN A 31 0.83 -0.42 7.93
C GLN A 31 0.84 0.17 9.35
N THR A 32 -0.35 0.36 9.92
CA THR A 32 -0.51 0.95 11.27
C THR A 32 -1.61 0.22 12.04
N ALA A 33 -1.38 -0.18 13.29
CA ALA A 33 -2.42 -0.78 14.13
C ALA A 33 -3.34 0.31 14.72
N CYS A 34 -4.28 0.81 13.93
CA CYS A 34 -5.23 1.85 14.31
C CYS A 34 -6.53 1.72 13.51
N SER A 35 -7.54 2.51 13.89
CA SER A 35 -8.77 2.65 13.12
C SER A 35 -8.50 3.28 11.76
N LYS A 36 -9.37 3.06 10.76
CA LYS A 36 -9.23 3.76 9.47
C LYS A 36 -9.35 5.27 9.64
N LYS A 37 -10.22 5.73 10.55
CA LYS A 37 -10.46 7.16 10.79
C LYS A 37 -9.21 7.87 11.34
N ASP A 38 -8.46 7.18 12.20
CA ASP A 38 -7.30 7.76 12.90
C ASP A 38 -5.97 7.42 12.20
N HIS A 39 -6.03 6.93 10.96
CA HIS A 39 -4.84 6.47 10.26
C HIS A 39 -3.94 7.66 9.85
N PRO A 40 -2.67 7.71 10.30
CA PRO A 40 -1.81 8.88 10.13
C PRO A 40 -1.25 9.03 8.70
N LYS A 41 -1.54 8.08 7.81
CA LYS A 41 -0.99 8.01 6.45
C LYS A 41 -2.09 7.70 5.41
N PRO A 42 -3.02 8.63 5.12
CA PRO A 42 -4.12 8.39 4.20
C PRO A 42 -3.69 8.11 2.74
N SER A 43 -2.46 8.46 2.37
CA SER A 43 -1.90 8.23 1.03
C SER A 43 -1.10 6.91 0.91
N SER A 44 -1.24 6.01 1.89
CA SER A 44 -0.51 4.74 1.99
C SER A 44 -1.25 3.55 1.39
N LEU A 45 -0.50 2.48 1.13
CA LEU A 45 -1.04 1.19 0.70
C LEU A 45 -1.98 0.61 1.76
N ASP A 46 -1.61 0.68 3.04
CA ASP A 46 -2.47 0.19 4.13
C ASP A 46 -3.83 0.89 4.15
N TYR A 47 -3.83 2.21 4.03
CA TYR A 47 -5.06 3.00 4.04
C TYR A 47 -5.95 2.68 2.85
N TRP A 48 -5.35 2.59 1.66
CA TRP A 48 -6.06 2.24 0.44
C TRP A 48 -6.66 0.83 0.53
N LEU A 49 -5.91 -0.17 1.01
CA LEU A 49 -6.39 -1.55 1.12
C LEU A 49 -7.53 -1.74 2.13
N ARG A 50 -7.60 -0.92 3.18
CA ARG A 50 -8.69 -0.97 4.18
C ARG A 50 -10.09 -0.77 3.61
N GLN A 51 -10.24 -0.24 2.39
CA GLN A 51 -11.55 -0.14 1.75
C GLN A 51 -12.05 -1.47 1.15
N TYR A 52 -11.14 -2.43 0.93
CA TYR A 52 -11.46 -3.74 0.37
C TYR A 52 -11.56 -4.84 1.43
N GLY A 53 -11.15 -4.56 2.67
CA GLY A 53 -11.22 -5.51 3.78
C GLY A 53 -12.60 -5.51 4.46
N LYS A 54 -12.99 -6.66 5.04
CA LYS A 54 -14.23 -6.80 5.82
C LYS A 54 -14.31 -5.85 7.01
N ASN A 55 -13.16 -5.57 7.64
CA ASN A 55 -13.04 -4.62 8.73
C ASN A 55 -12.05 -3.49 8.36
N PRO A 56 -12.51 -2.24 8.18
CA PRO A 56 -11.63 -1.13 7.81
C PRO A 56 -10.64 -0.76 8.92
N ASN A 57 -10.87 -1.17 10.17
CA ASN A 57 -9.98 -0.91 11.30
C ASN A 57 -8.84 -1.94 11.43
N THR A 58 -8.76 -2.91 10.52
CA THR A 58 -7.67 -3.89 10.47
C THR A 58 -6.62 -3.42 9.46
N LYS A 59 -5.34 -3.48 9.85
CA LYS A 59 -4.23 -3.29 8.90
C LYS A 59 -4.30 -4.32 7.78
N GLN A 60 -3.90 -3.94 6.58
CA GLN A 60 -4.01 -4.77 5.38
C GLN A 60 -2.66 -4.89 4.62
N ALA A 61 -1.76 -3.91 4.73
CA ALA A 61 -0.50 -3.88 3.96
C ALA A 61 0.68 -4.50 4.73
N ASP A 62 0.59 -5.78 5.11
CA ASP A 62 1.71 -6.49 5.73
C ASP A 62 2.85 -6.81 4.72
N ASN A 63 3.89 -7.50 5.18
CA ASN A 63 5.02 -7.86 4.33
C ASN A 63 4.66 -8.96 3.31
N ASN A 64 3.62 -9.76 3.53
CA ASN A 64 3.18 -10.79 2.59
C ASN A 64 2.53 -10.13 1.36
N VAL A 65 1.68 -9.13 1.58
CA VAL A 65 1.07 -8.33 0.50
C VAL A 65 2.13 -7.63 -0.35
N MET A 66 3.17 -7.07 0.27
CA MET A 66 4.29 -6.47 -0.44
C MET A 66 4.99 -7.48 -1.36
N LYS A 67 5.25 -8.70 -0.87
CA LYS A 67 5.84 -9.79 -1.67
C LYS A 67 4.93 -10.21 -2.82
N LYS A 68 3.62 -10.36 -2.57
CA LYS A 68 2.64 -10.70 -3.62
C LYS A 68 2.62 -9.64 -4.72
N LEU A 69 2.65 -8.36 -4.34
CA LEU A 69 2.73 -7.24 -5.29
C LEU A 69 4.02 -7.28 -6.12
N VAL A 70 5.18 -7.54 -5.50
CA VAL A 70 6.44 -7.68 -6.25
C VAL A 70 6.39 -8.88 -7.20
N ALA A 71 5.79 -10.00 -6.79
CA ALA A 71 5.66 -11.19 -7.62
C ALA A 71 4.84 -10.97 -8.91
N THR A 72 4.01 -9.92 -8.98
CA THR A 72 3.30 -9.56 -10.22
C THR A 72 4.22 -9.01 -11.32
N GLY A 73 5.45 -8.60 -10.97
CA GLY A 73 6.36 -7.92 -11.89
C GLY A 73 6.03 -6.45 -12.15
N LEU A 74 4.87 -5.95 -11.67
CA LEU A 74 4.47 -4.54 -11.83
C LEU A 74 5.08 -3.62 -10.78
N PHE A 75 5.62 -4.19 -9.69
CA PHE A 75 6.16 -3.46 -8.56
C PHE A 75 7.54 -3.97 -8.17
N LYS A 76 8.36 -3.08 -7.62
CA LYS A 76 9.58 -3.43 -6.89
C LYS A 76 9.59 -2.76 -5.52
N GLU A 77 10.18 -3.41 -4.53
CA GLU A 77 10.48 -2.72 -3.28
C GLU A 77 11.51 -1.61 -3.54
N SER A 78 11.30 -0.45 -2.93
CA SER A 78 12.27 0.65 -2.99
C SER A 78 13.58 0.22 -2.34
N GLU A 79 14.72 0.36 -3.03
CA GLU A 79 16.06 0.05 -2.49
C GLU A 79 16.37 0.84 -1.20
N LYS A 80 15.85 2.07 -1.11
CA LYS A 80 15.93 2.93 0.06
C LYS A 80 14.53 3.33 0.49
N LYS A 81 14.34 3.53 1.80
CA LYS A 81 13.09 4.10 2.33
C LYS A 81 12.81 5.46 1.69
N LEU A 82 11.58 5.68 1.25
CA LEU A 82 11.11 6.91 0.60
C LEU A 82 10.40 7.82 1.60
N ILE A 83 10.37 9.12 1.32
CA ILE A 83 9.64 10.09 2.14
C ILE A 83 8.14 9.84 2.02
N CYS A 84 7.48 9.61 3.15
CA CYS A 84 6.03 9.50 3.22
C CYS A 84 5.41 10.89 3.07
N PRO A 85 4.51 11.12 2.10
CA PRO A 85 3.92 12.44 1.88
C PRO A 85 3.07 12.92 3.06
N ASP A 86 2.46 11.98 3.81
CA ASP A 86 1.56 12.34 4.91
C ASP A 86 2.31 12.69 6.20
N SER A 87 3.50 12.10 6.42
CA SER A 87 4.20 12.20 7.71
C SER A 87 5.61 12.77 7.64
N GLY A 88 6.16 13.00 6.45
CA GLY A 88 7.56 13.44 6.25
C GLY A 88 8.65 12.40 6.56
N TYR A 89 8.33 11.35 7.34
CA TYR A 89 9.29 10.29 7.67
C TYR A 89 9.59 9.32 6.52
N LYS A 90 10.81 8.77 6.52
CA LYS A 90 11.25 7.72 5.60
C LYS A 90 10.56 6.38 5.90
N CYS A 91 9.80 5.86 4.94
CA CYS A 91 9.01 4.62 5.04
C CYS A 91 9.40 3.61 3.96
N LYS A 92 9.10 2.32 4.20
CA LYS A 92 9.14 1.30 3.14
C LYS A 92 8.11 1.62 2.06
N ALA A 93 8.45 1.37 0.81
CA ALA A 93 7.60 1.67 -0.33
C ALA A 93 7.71 0.63 -1.43
N LEU A 94 6.67 0.56 -2.26
CA LEU A 94 6.72 -0.06 -3.58
C LEU A 94 6.85 1.04 -4.63
N VAL A 95 7.63 0.76 -5.68
CA VAL A 95 7.79 1.60 -6.85
C VAL A 95 7.24 0.84 -8.05
N LEU A 96 6.54 1.53 -8.94
CA LEU A 96 6.07 0.95 -10.21
C LEU A 96 7.27 0.57 -11.09
N VAL A 97 7.18 -0.61 -11.70
CA VAL A 97 8.08 -1.03 -12.78
C VAL A 97 7.51 -0.48 -14.09
N GLY A 98 8.35 0.18 -14.87
CA GLY A 98 8.00 0.81 -16.15
C GLY A 98 8.15 -0.16 -17.31
#